data_AF-A0A6N7PMP7-F1
#
_entry.id   AF-A0A6N7PMP7-F1
#
_cell.length_a   1.000
_cell.length_b   1.000
_cell.length_c   1.000
_cell.angle_alpha   90.00
_cell.angle_beta   90.00
_cell.angle_gamma   90.00
#
_symmetry.space_group_name_H-M   'P 1'
#
loop_
_entity.id
_entity.type
_entity.pdbx_description
1 polymer ?
#
loop_
_entity_poly.entity_id
_entity_poly.type
_entity_poly.pdbx_seq_one_letter_code
_entity_poly.pdbx_strand_id
1 'polypeptide(L)'
;MSEDKPEGDASQAKAEAKPEGGAGRRRKLTLGALGALVLGAGTFATFYGAPRWTASRDAKRAGAALFRCLFGETPAAGETPERRLRRILLTAVSLPAPERVSAEGPGWPGRCATHAEALADAERRRGRATLAPPPDLAARVIQKAQDMFARSDLPLESIWSMADPDGGPRDVPLPPAPASPVDLDAPNLGERITFGDHSADAVPGRTLRLVFRGDRGGPPMACVFPAGLGSATCTPLAPRARLPRPHLWPSADDDGPALVADRSSARTTFYRADTGQAFGEAYHVVGGFSAAKEVVGVVEMELGPRGEERALWLDRSEGTRRVGHARIDPPPRVRFSSVFVLGDALTWIEPRAGKPHLLLRRLGTSAGPPGPIEDAGPLPHDAMQLAACHAPKSLVLLARDGRGTTWMTRRDRRGGSPLVRAEEPRRPPSAAVVSEIVTCDDDAAAVTLVLRKGDGAKAAHEVRQARCTKETCETVVVAEADLFRARDPMSRPAPPVNEETTVLAASLGASLLVVWRTPEAGVRARIALPSAITSAPDVVVYDEASQDVNGAGRLHAMRLFPRGDAAILLLHAVSGVKAIRIGADGTVRPIKGGAEEAAAVVQ
;
A
#
# COMPACT_ATOMS: atom_id res chain seq x y z
N MET A 1 -50.05 13.31 -37.24
CA MET A 1 -50.35 14.15 -36.06
C MET A 1 -49.22 15.16 -35.99
N SER A 2 -49.16 16.16 -36.87
CA SER A 2 -50.05 17.34 -37.06
C SER A 2 -50.00 18.28 -35.87
N GLU A 3 -49.96 19.58 -36.20
CA GLU A 3 -49.92 20.80 -35.35
C GLU A 3 -48.50 21.37 -35.16
N ASP A 4 -47.99 22.18 -36.07
CA ASP A 4 -48.36 23.54 -36.53
C ASP A 4 -47.92 24.70 -35.62
N LYS A 5 -47.19 25.61 -36.28
CA LYS A 5 -46.67 26.93 -35.89
C LYS A 5 -47.85 27.91 -35.61
N PRO A 6 -47.63 29.06 -34.94
CA PRO A 6 -47.43 30.31 -35.72
C PRO A 6 -46.49 31.33 -35.00
N GLU A 7 -45.49 31.99 -35.61
CA GLU A 7 -45.54 33.18 -36.49
C GLU A 7 -46.74 34.13 -36.34
N GLY A 8 -46.50 35.28 -35.72
CA GLY A 8 -47.44 36.42 -35.69
C GLY A 8 -46.73 37.71 -36.08
N ASP A 9 -47.12 38.23 -37.24
CA ASP A 9 -46.67 39.47 -37.89
C ASP A 9 -47.49 40.71 -37.46
N ALA A 10 -46.84 41.86 -37.61
CA ALA A 10 -47.32 43.19 -38.06
C ALA A 10 -48.65 43.83 -37.57
N SER A 11 -48.55 45.12 -37.16
CA SER A 11 -49.53 46.21 -37.46
C SER A 11 -48.97 47.56 -36.95
N GLN A 12 -48.44 48.45 -37.81
CA GLN A 12 -49.08 49.61 -38.47
C GLN A 12 -49.46 50.85 -37.61
N ALA A 13 -48.70 51.93 -37.89
CA ALA A 13 -49.08 53.32 -38.21
C ALA A 13 -50.02 54.19 -37.32
N LYS A 14 -49.50 55.37 -36.94
CA LYS A 14 -50.16 56.72 -36.99
C LYS A 14 -49.08 57.80 -36.78
N ALA A 15 -48.70 58.55 -37.81
CA ALA A 15 -49.28 59.82 -38.26
C ALA A 15 -48.92 61.03 -37.35
N GLU A 16 -48.00 61.84 -37.88
CA GLU A 16 -47.91 63.31 -37.86
C GLU A 16 -48.27 64.10 -36.60
N ALA A 17 -47.27 64.81 -36.06
CA ALA A 17 -47.45 66.19 -35.60
C ALA A 17 -46.14 66.98 -35.78
N LYS A 18 -46.17 67.93 -36.73
CA LYS A 18 -45.17 68.98 -36.95
C LYS A 18 -45.35 70.05 -35.86
N PRO A 19 -44.28 70.54 -35.22
CA PRO A 19 -44.25 71.92 -34.80
C PRO A 19 -43.09 72.65 -35.50
N GLU A 20 -43.48 73.52 -36.41
CA GLU A 20 -42.70 74.68 -36.81
C GLU A 20 -42.58 75.66 -35.63
N GLY A 21 -41.44 76.35 -35.55
CA GLY A 21 -41.31 77.59 -34.78
C GLY A 21 -40.31 77.53 -33.63
N GLY A 22 -39.18 78.24 -33.78
CA GLY A 22 -38.29 78.56 -32.66
C GLY A 22 -36.79 78.41 -32.92
N ALA A 23 -36.32 78.69 -34.14
CA ALA A 23 -34.89 78.89 -34.39
C ALA A 23 -34.40 80.13 -33.63
N GLY A 24 -33.27 80.00 -32.92
CA GLY A 24 -32.46 81.17 -32.55
C GLY A 24 -32.33 81.52 -31.06
N ARG A 25 -32.39 80.58 -30.11
CA ARG A 25 -31.77 80.83 -28.77
C ARG A 25 -31.40 79.60 -27.92
N ARG A 26 -31.79 78.38 -28.31
CA ARG A 26 -31.53 77.15 -27.52
C ARG A 26 -30.25 76.36 -27.87
N ARG A 27 -29.55 76.69 -28.97
CA ARG A 27 -28.32 75.98 -29.40
C ARG A 27 -27.08 76.25 -28.52
N LYS A 28 -27.07 77.31 -27.71
CA LYS A 28 -25.93 77.60 -26.79
C LYS A 28 -26.05 76.94 -25.41
N LEU A 29 -27.25 76.46 -25.01
CA LEU A 29 -27.46 75.74 -23.76
C LEU A 29 -27.30 74.21 -23.91
N THR A 30 -27.56 73.67 -25.10
CA THR A 30 -27.37 72.22 -25.38
C THR A 30 -25.91 71.83 -25.52
N LEU A 31 -25.04 72.70 -26.06
CA LEU A 31 -23.58 72.48 -26.13
C LEU A 31 -22.89 72.61 -24.75
N GLY A 32 -23.36 73.52 -23.89
CA GLY A 32 -22.86 73.66 -22.51
C GLY A 32 -23.27 72.50 -21.59
N ALA A 33 -24.52 72.00 -21.74
CA ALA A 33 -25.00 70.84 -21.00
C ALA A 33 -24.32 69.53 -21.46
N LEU A 34 -24.02 69.37 -22.76
CA LEU A 34 -23.23 68.23 -23.25
C LEU A 34 -21.77 68.30 -22.77
N GLY A 35 -21.16 69.48 -22.79
CA GLY A 35 -19.80 69.69 -22.27
C GLY A 35 -19.70 69.37 -20.77
N ALA A 36 -20.69 69.80 -19.97
CA ALA A 36 -20.78 69.48 -18.55
C ALA A 36 -21.13 68.00 -18.28
N LEU A 37 -21.89 67.34 -19.16
CA LEU A 37 -22.13 65.88 -19.09
C LEU A 37 -20.90 65.07 -19.47
N VAL A 38 -20.10 65.50 -20.44
CA VAL A 38 -18.86 64.83 -20.84
C VAL A 38 -17.75 65.08 -19.81
N LEU A 39 -17.64 66.30 -19.27
CA LEU A 39 -16.74 66.59 -18.15
C LEU A 39 -17.20 65.92 -16.85
N GLY A 40 -18.51 65.89 -16.58
CA GLY A 40 -19.13 65.23 -15.42
C GLY A 40 -19.04 63.70 -15.48
N ALA A 41 -19.29 63.09 -16.64
CA ALA A 41 -19.09 61.66 -16.87
C ALA A 41 -17.61 61.28 -16.90
N GLY A 42 -16.76 62.15 -17.47
CA GLY A 42 -15.30 61.99 -17.46
C GLY A 42 -14.74 61.99 -16.05
N THR A 43 -15.08 63.01 -15.25
CA THR A 43 -14.68 63.11 -13.84
C THR A 43 -15.27 61.97 -12.99
N PHE A 44 -16.54 61.61 -13.17
CA PHE A 44 -17.15 60.48 -12.45
C PHE A 44 -16.50 59.14 -12.81
N ALA A 45 -16.20 58.88 -14.09
CA ALA A 45 -15.49 57.69 -14.54
C ALA A 45 -14.05 57.65 -14.01
N THR A 46 -13.33 58.77 -13.99
CA THR A 46 -11.96 58.82 -13.44
C THR A 46 -11.93 58.71 -11.92
N PHE A 47 -12.83 59.35 -11.19
CA PHE A 47 -12.81 59.34 -9.72
C PHE A 47 -13.48 58.10 -9.11
N TYR A 48 -14.51 57.54 -9.74
CA TYR A 48 -15.25 56.39 -9.21
C TYR A 48 -15.12 55.11 -10.04
N GLY A 49 -14.85 55.19 -11.33
CA GLY A 49 -14.75 54.04 -12.25
C GLY A 49 -13.35 53.42 -12.31
N ALA A 50 -12.32 54.24 -12.51
CA ALA A 50 -10.94 53.78 -12.67
C ALA A 50 -10.40 53.00 -11.45
N PRO A 51 -10.59 53.44 -10.19
CA PRO A 51 -10.13 52.70 -9.01
C PRO A 51 -10.82 51.35 -8.83
N ARG A 52 -12.11 51.26 -9.20
CA ARG A 52 -12.87 50.01 -9.13
C ARG A 52 -12.42 49.00 -10.18
N TRP A 53 -12.04 49.49 -11.36
CA TRP A 53 -11.57 48.63 -12.43
C TRP A 53 -10.17 48.10 -12.17
N THR A 54 -9.25 48.93 -11.66
CA THR A 54 -7.93 48.48 -11.21
C THR A 54 -8.06 47.52 -10.03
N ALA A 55 -8.89 47.83 -9.03
CA ALA A 55 -9.17 46.92 -7.92
C ALA A 55 -9.75 45.56 -8.39
N SER A 56 -10.60 45.55 -9.42
CA SER A 56 -11.12 44.29 -9.97
C SER A 56 -10.04 43.48 -10.69
N ARG A 57 -9.10 44.12 -11.38
CA ARG A 57 -7.96 43.44 -12.01
C ARG A 57 -6.97 42.92 -10.98
N ASP A 58 -6.67 43.72 -9.96
CA ASP A 58 -5.83 43.36 -8.82
C ASP A 58 -6.44 42.17 -8.08
N ALA A 59 -7.74 42.20 -7.80
CA ALA A 59 -8.45 41.11 -7.14
C ALA A 59 -8.41 39.82 -7.97
N LYS A 60 -8.66 39.91 -9.30
CA LYS A 60 -8.55 38.74 -10.18
C LYS A 60 -7.12 38.17 -10.17
N ARG A 61 -6.10 39.03 -10.28
CA ARG A 61 -4.69 38.62 -10.29
C ARG A 61 -4.26 38.02 -8.95
N ALA A 62 -4.64 38.63 -7.84
CA ALA A 62 -4.33 38.16 -6.50
C ALA A 62 -5.08 36.85 -6.18
N GLY A 63 -6.33 36.73 -6.60
CA GLY A 63 -7.12 35.49 -6.50
C GLY A 63 -6.50 34.35 -7.30
N ALA A 64 -6.11 34.61 -8.56
CA ALA A 64 -5.41 33.63 -9.39
C ALA A 64 -4.05 33.23 -8.80
N ALA A 65 -3.30 34.20 -8.24
CA ALA A 65 -2.03 33.94 -7.56
C ALA A 65 -2.22 33.09 -6.29
N LEU A 66 -3.22 33.42 -5.46
CA LEU A 66 -3.56 32.65 -4.27
C LEU A 66 -3.98 31.23 -4.64
N PHE A 67 -4.86 31.08 -5.63
CA PHE A 67 -5.30 29.79 -6.15
C PHE A 67 -4.09 28.97 -6.61
N ARG A 68 -3.24 29.53 -7.48
CA ARG A 68 -2.05 28.85 -7.98
C ARG A 68 -1.09 28.46 -6.86
N CYS A 69 -0.93 29.30 -5.84
CA CYS A 69 -0.07 29.00 -4.70
C CYS A 69 -0.62 27.85 -3.82
N LEU A 70 -1.94 27.82 -3.58
CA LEU A 70 -2.57 26.82 -2.71
C LEU A 70 -2.84 25.50 -3.42
N PHE A 71 -3.30 25.54 -4.67
CA PHE A 71 -3.82 24.38 -5.41
C PHE A 71 -3.00 24.03 -6.65
N GLY A 72 -2.10 24.91 -7.10
CA GLY A 72 -1.25 24.66 -8.26
C GLY A 72 -1.99 24.84 -9.57
N GLU A 73 -1.87 23.86 -10.46
CA GLU A 73 -2.49 23.88 -11.78
C GLU A 73 -4.02 23.78 -11.73
N THR A 74 -4.68 23.97 -12.87
CA THR A 74 -6.13 23.80 -13.02
C THR A 74 -6.55 22.39 -12.58
N PRO A 75 -7.68 22.26 -11.85
CA PRO A 75 -8.11 20.98 -11.31
C PRO A 75 -8.58 20.00 -12.38
N ALA A 76 -8.45 18.71 -12.08
CA ALA A 76 -9.04 17.68 -12.91
C ALA A 76 -10.57 17.74 -12.83
N ALA A 77 -11.26 17.24 -13.86
CA ALA A 77 -12.71 17.17 -13.87
C ALA A 77 -13.23 16.35 -12.66
N GLY A 78 -14.17 16.92 -11.90
CA GLY A 78 -14.75 16.27 -10.71
C GLY A 78 -13.90 16.33 -9.43
N GLU A 79 -12.72 16.96 -9.45
CA GLU A 79 -11.92 17.18 -8.25
C GLU A 79 -12.50 18.33 -7.41
N THR A 80 -12.72 18.11 -6.11
CA THR A 80 -13.17 19.14 -5.16
C THR A 80 -11.97 19.88 -4.54
N PRO A 81 -12.12 21.15 -4.13
CA PRO A 81 -11.04 21.88 -3.51
C PRO A 81 -10.54 21.26 -2.20
N GLU A 82 -11.43 20.70 -1.38
CA GLU A 82 -11.07 19.99 -0.15
C GLU A 82 -10.17 18.79 -0.45
N ARG A 83 -10.56 17.97 -1.44
CA ARG A 83 -9.83 16.75 -1.81
C ARG A 83 -8.45 17.10 -2.36
N ARG A 84 -8.34 18.13 -3.19
CA ARG A 84 -7.05 18.57 -3.74
C ARG A 84 -6.14 19.14 -2.67
N LEU A 85 -6.63 20.06 -1.84
CA LEU A 85 -5.84 20.63 -0.76
C LEU A 85 -5.35 19.54 0.19
N ARG A 86 -6.22 18.57 0.55
CA ARG A 86 -5.83 17.43 1.38
C ARG A 86 -4.68 16.63 0.76
N ARG A 87 -4.77 16.30 -0.53
CA ARG A 87 -3.69 15.59 -1.24
C ARG A 87 -2.37 16.35 -1.25
N ILE A 88 -2.41 17.66 -1.43
CA ILE A 88 -1.21 18.51 -1.36
C ILE A 88 -0.64 18.54 0.06
N LEU A 89 -1.49 18.70 1.08
CA LEU A 89 -1.09 18.67 2.49
C LEU A 89 -0.42 17.34 2.85
N LEU A 90 -0.96 16.22 2.38
CA LEU A 90 -0.40 14.89 2.59
C LEU A 90 1.01 14.74 1.98
N THR A 91 1.28 15.35 0.83
CA THR A 91 2.65 15.44 0.28
C THR A 91 3.51 16.39 1.11
N ALA A 92 3.02 17.58 1.44
CA ALA A 92 3.79 18.60 2.14
C ALA A 92 4.33 18.11 3.51
N VAL A 93 3.51 17.40 4.27
CA VAL A 93 3.91 16.83 5.58
C VAL A 93 4.93 15.70 5.46
N SER A 94 5.05 15.12 4.26
CA SER A 94 6.04 14.08 3.94
C SER A 94 7.43 14.66 3.72
N LEU A 95 7.54 15.95 3.37
CA LEU A 95 8.81 16.58 3.04
C LEU A 95 9.68 16.79 4.29
N PRO A 96 11.02 16.67 4.19
CA PRO A 96 11.93 17.04 5.27
C PRO A 96 11.69 18.48 5.72
N ALA A 97 11.93 18.80 7.00
CA ALA A 97 11.86 20.17 7.52
C ALA A 97 12.53 21.25 6.61
N PRO A 98 13.76 21.06 6.09
CA PRO A 98 14.39 22.05 5.21
C PRO A 98 13.74 22.21 3.83
N GLU A 99 12.95 21.24 3.36
CA GLU A 99 12.17 21.38 2.12
C GLU A 99 10.78 21.98 2.39
N ARG A 100 10.28 21.83 3.62
CA ARG A 100 9.03 22.45 4.05
C ARG A 100 9.18 23.94 4.25
N VAL A 101 10.33 24.41 4.74
CA VAL A 101 10.64 25.82 4.97
C VAL A 101 11.51 26.31 3.81
N SER A 102 11.12 27.36 3.08
CA SER A 102 11.98 27.91 2.04
C SER A 102 13.20 28.58 2.69
N ALA A 103 14.38 28.46 2.08
CA ALA A 103 15.55 29.22 2.51
C ALA A 103 15.31 30.75 2.46
N GLU A 104 14.37 31.19 1.62
CA GLU A 104 14.06 32.60 1.35
C GLU A 104 12.76 33.08 2.02
N GLY A 105 12.11 32.27 2.87
CA GLY A 105 10.87 32.70 3.54
C GLY A 105 9.99 31.57 4.09
N PRO A 106 8.73 31.89 4.46
CA PRO A 106 7.81 30.89 4.99
C PRO A 106 7.59 29.76 3.98
N GLY A 107 7.50 28.54 4.50
CA GLY A 107 7.16 27.34 3.75
C GLY A 107 5.80 27.39 3.07
N TRP A 108 5.49 26.39 2.23
CA TRP A 108 4.09 26.15 1.85
C TRP A 108 3.31 25.61 3.05
N PRO A 109 2.03 25.97 3.29
CA PRO A 109 1.23 26.98 2.60
C PRO A 109 1.45 28.43 3.09
N GLY A 110 2.29 28.65 4.12
CA GLY A 110 2.52 29.96 4.73
C GLY A 110 2.91 31.07 3.73
N ARG A 111 3.73 30.79 2.71
CA ARG A 111 4.05 31.76 1.64
C ARG A 111 2.84 32.29 0.86
N CYS A 112 1.72 31.55 0.85
CA CYS A 112 0.52 31.98 0.16
C CYS A 112 -0.24 33.09 0.91
N ALA A 113 0.14 33.39 2.16
CA ALA A 113 -0.48 34.43 2.97
C ALA A 113 -0.40 35.81 2.31
N THR A 114 0.72 36.17 1.69
CA THR A 114 0.87 37.45 0.98
C THR A 114 -0.12 37.60 -0.18
N HIS A 115 -0.45 36.51 -0.87
CA HIS A 115 -1.48 36.54 -1.93
C HIS A 115 -2.89 36.65 -1.34
N ALA A 116 -3.13 36.05 -0.17
CA ALA A 116 -4.40 36.21 0.54
C ALA A 116 -4.60 37.66 1.05
N GLU A 117 -3.55 38.30 1.57
CA GLU A 117 -3.58 39.72 1.96
C GLU A 117 -3.86 40.63 0.76
N ALA A 118 -3.14 40.42 -0.35
CA ALA A 118 -3.33 41.19 -1.58
C ALA A 118 -4.77 41.06 -2.13
N LEU A 119 -5.36 39.87 -2.03
CA LEU A 119 -6.75 39.63 -2.42
C LEU A 119 -7.74 40.36 -1.49
N ALA A 120 -7.55 40.25 -0.17
CA ALA A 120 -8.37 40.95 0.81
C ALA A 120 -8.30 42.48 0.63
N ASP A 121 -7.11 43.04 0.36
CA ASP A 121 -6.91 44.45 0.06
C ASP A 121 -7.64 44.89 -1.21
N ALA A 122 -7.51 44.12 -2.28
CA ALA A 122 -8.14 44.44 -3.56
C ALA A 122 -9.68 44.41 -3.46
N GLU A 123 -10.26 43.41 -2.77
CA GLU A 123 -11.71 43.33 -2.57
C GLU A 123 -12.23 44.42 -1.61
N ARG A 124 -11.45 44.81 -0.58
CA ARG A 124 -11.76 45.99 0.25
C ARG A 124 -11.83 47.27 -0.60
N ARG A 125 -10.85 47.50 -1.48
CA ARG A 125 -10.85 48.65 -2.41
C ARG A 125 -12.01 48.60 -3.41
N ARG A 126 -12.48 47.40 -3.78
CA ARG A 126 -13.62 47.20 -4.68
C ARG A 126 -14.98 47.50 -4.03
N GLY A 127 -15.05 47.47 -2.69
CA GLY A 127 -16.29 47.71 -1.94
C GLY A 127 -17.28 46.54 -1.97
N ARG A 128 -16.82 45.31 -2.22
CA ARG A 128 -17.66 44.09 -2.20
C ARG A 128 -17.36 43.24 -0.96
N ALA A 129 -17.94 43.62 0.18
CA ALA A 129 -17.75 42.86 1.43
C ALA A 129 -18.36 41.44 1.41
N THR A 130 -19.35 41.17 0.55
CA THR A 130 -20.11 39.90 0.55
C THR A 130 -19.45 38.75 -0.21
N LEU A 131 -18.48 39.04 -1.09
CA LEU A 131 -17.69 38.03 -1.82
C LEU A 131 -16.20 38.08 -1.44
N ALA A 132 -15.82 39.02 -0.58
CA ALA A 132 -14.46 39.13 -0.09
C ALA A 132 -14.14 37.90 0.78
N PRO A 133 -12.95 37.28 0.61
CA PRO A 133 -12.50 36.31 1.59
C PRO A 133 -12.47 36.96 2.99
N PRO A 134 -12.57 36.15 4.05
CA PRO A 134 -12.49 36.65 5.43
C PRO A 134 -11.25 37.55 5.61
N PRO A 135 -11.35 38.65 6.38
CA PRO A 135 -10.23 39.58 6.57
C PRO A 135 -9.02 38.90 7.25
N ASP A 136 -9.26 37.78 7.93
CA ASP A 136 -8.29 36.90 8.56
C ASP A 136 -7.80 35.76 7.64
N LEU A 137 -8.12 35.75 6.33
CA LEU A 137 -7.73 34.67 5.42
C LEU A 137 -6.22 34.39 5.44
N ALA A 138 -5.40 35.44 5.47
CA ALA A 138 -3.95 35.30 5.57
C ALA A 138 -3.52 34.62 6.88
N ALA A 139 -4.14 35.01 7.99
CA ALA A 139 -3.93 34.38 9.29
C ALA A 139 -4.38 32.91 9.29
N ARG A 140 -5.50 32.58 8.63
CA ARG A 140 -5.96 31.19 8.45
C ARG A 140 -5.02 30.36 7.58
N VAL A 141 -4.43 30.93 6.53
CA VAL A 141 -3.42 30.26 5.71
C VAL A 141 -2.16 29.97 6.52
N ILE A 142 -1.72 30.92 7.36
CA ILE A 142 -0.60 30.73 8.29
C ILE A 142 -0.95 29.66 9.33
N GLN A 143 -2.13 29.74 9.93
CA GLN A 143 -2.62 28.75 10.88
C GLN A 143 -2.70 27.36 10.25
N LYS A 144 -3.13 27.25 8.99
CA LYS A 144 -3.13 25.98 8.25
C LYS A 144 -1.72 25.47 7.97
N ALA A 145 -0.74 26.35 7.81
CA ALA A 145 0.66 25.94 7.73
C ALA A 145 1.20 25.40 9.06
N GLN A 146 0.67 25.91 10.19
CA GLN A 146 0.99 25.44 11.53
C GLN A 146 0.25 24.13 11.86
N ASP A 147 -0.98 23.96 11.36
CA ASP A 147 -1.81 22.77 11.55
C ASP A 147 -2.37 22.24 10.20
N MET A 148 -1.52 21.44 9.54
CA MET A 148 -1.83 20.88 8.23
C MET A 148 -2.93 19.80 8.27
N PHE A 149 -3.37 19.33 9.45
CA PHE A 149 -4.31 18.19 9.55
C PHE A 149 -5.68 18.57 10.07
N ALA A 150 -5.79 19.65 10.86
CA ALA A 150 -7.10 20.19 11.23
C ALA A 150 -7.97 20.41 10.00
N ARG A 151 -9.27 20.13 10.13
CA ARG A 151 -10.24 20.42 9.07
C ARG A 151 -10.05 21.87 8.61
N SER A 152 -9.85 22.07 7.32
CA SER A 152 -9.61 23.40 6.79
C SER A 152 -10.83 24.27 7.01
N ASP A 153 -10.62 25.43 7.60
CA ASP A 153 -11.60 26.50 7.78
C ASP A 153 -11.48 27.57 6.69
N LEU A 154 -10.62 27.33 5.69
CA LEU A 154 -10.47 28.20 4.53
C LEU A 154 -11.76 28.19 3.70
N PRO A 155 -12.15 29.31 3.09
CA PRO A 155 -13.29 29.38 2.18
C PRO A 155 -12.93 28.76 0.81
N LEU A 156 -12.70 27.45 0.81
CA LEU A 156 -12.08 26.72 -0.29
C LEU A 156 -12.84 26.87 -1.61
N GLU A 157 -14.17 26.71 -1.60
CA GLU A 157 -15.02 26.91 -2.78
C GLU A 157 -14.92 28.33 -3.36
N SER A 158 -14.90 29.35 -2.48
CA SER A 158 -14.74 30.74 -2.91
C SER A 158 -13.40 30.96 -3.59
N ILE A 159 -12.30 30.45 -3.01
CA ILE A 159 -10.96 30.57 -3.61
C ILE A 159 -10.88 29.76 -4.91
N TRP A 160 -11.50 28.59 -4.94
CA TRP A 160 -11.52 27.71 -6.11
C TRP A 160 -12.24 28.33 -7.30
N SER A 161 -13.33 29.07 -7.06
CA SER A 161 -14.04 29.83 -8.10
C SER A 161 -13.20 30.95 -8.73
N MET A 162 -12.07 31.32 -8.11
CA MET A 162 -11.11 32.31 -8.63
C MET A 162 -10.03 31.68 -9.52
N ALA A 163 -10.10 30.36 -9.78
CA ALA A 163 -9.19 29.69 -10.70
C ALA A 163 -9.14 30.41 -12.04
N ASP A 164 -7.93 30.71 -12.51
CA ASP A 164 -7.72 31.27 -13.84
C ASP A 164 -7.46 30.11 -14.81
N PRO A 165 -8.26 29.95 -15.90
CA PRO A 165 -8.03 28.90 -16.89
C PRO A 165 -6.65 28.98 -17.54
N ASP A 166 -6.02 30.16 -17.54
CA ASP A 166 -4.65 30.36 -18.06
C ASP A 166 -3.56 30.00 -17.02
N GLY A 167 -3.94 29.47 -15.86
CA GLY A 167 -3.04 28.93 -14.84
C GLY A 167 -2.45 29.95 -13.87
N GLY A 168 -2.91 31.21 -13.91
CA GLY A 168 -2.46 32.29 -13.03
C GLY A 168 -1.03 32.80 -13.33
N PRO A 169 -0.49 33.71 -12.50
CA PRO A 169 0.84 34.28 -12.71
C PRO A 169 1.94 33.22 -12.59
N ARG A 170 2.74 33.03 -13.65
CA ARG A 170 3.76 31.96 -13.74
C ARG A 170 4.88 32.10 -12.71
N ASP A 171 5.10 33.31 -12.20
CA ASP A 171 6.07 33.68 -11.17
C ASP A 171 5.68 33.21 -9.75
N VAL A 172 4.43 32.78 -9.54
CA VAL A 172 4.00 32.22 -8.25
C VAL A 172 4.43 30.76 -8.15
N PRO A 173 5.24 30.40 -7.12
CA PRO A 173 5.69 29.02 -6.91
C PRO A 173 4.51 28.07 -6.64
N LEU A 174 4.51 26.93 -7.34
CA LEU A 174 3.51 25.89 -7.17
C LEU A 174 3.57 25.27 -5.76
N PRO A 175 2.45 24.71 -5.26
CA PRO A 175 2.47 23.84 -4.09
C PRO A 175 3.25 22.54 -4.38
N PRO A 176 3.57 21.74 -3.35
CA PRO A 176 3.97 20.35 -3.56
C PRO A 176 2.96 19.61 -4.46
N ALA A 177 3.45 18.67 -5.28
CA ALA A 177 2.58 17.88 -6.13
C ALA A 177 1.53 17.12 -5.27
N PRO A 178 0.23 17.17 -5.64
CA PRO A 178 -0.80 16.46 -4.89
C PRO A 178 -0.49 14.95 -4.78
N ALA A 179 -0.64 14.38 -3.59
CA ALA A 179 -0.54 12.94 -3.41
C ALA A 179 -1.60 12.22 -4.25
N SER A 180 -1.26 11.02 -4.75
CA SER A 180 -2.18 10.14 -5.47
C SER A 180 -2.40 8.84 -4.68
N PRO A 181 -3.08 8.90 -3.52
CA PRO A 181 -3.39 7.70 -2.75
C PRO A 181 -4.29 6.77 -3.56
N VAL A 182 -4.21 5.47 -3.27
CA VAL A 182 -5.12 4.50 -3.87
C VAL A 182 -6.53 4.75 -3.37
N ASP A 183 -7.46 4.88 -4.32
CA ASP A 183 -8.89 5.02 -4.04
C ASP A 183 -9.52 3.67 -3.65
N LEU A 184 -10.49 3.67 -2.72
CA LEU A 184 -11.21 2.45 -2.34
C LEU A 184 -12.20 1.96 -3.39
N ASP A 185 -12.44 2.72 -4.45
CA ASP A 185 -13.12 2.22 -5.65
C ASP A 185 -12.40 1.02 -6.28
N ALA A 186 -11.19 0.70 -5.80
CA ALA A 186 -10.57 -0.60 -6.00
C ALA A 186 -11.51 -1.74 -5.57
N PRO A 187 -11.71 -2.76 -6.43
CA PRO A 187 -12.54 -3.91 -6.08
C PRO A 187 -12.01 -4.58 -4.81
N ASN A 188 -12.93 -4.96 -3.92
CA ASN A 188 -12.60 -5.81 -2.79
C ASN A 188 -12.04 -7.14 -3.30
N LEU A 189 -11.06 -7.73 -2.60
CA LEU A 189 -10.65 -9.12 -2.88
C LEU A 189 -11.83 -10.09 -2.66
N GLY A 190 -12.75 -9.71 -1.78
CA GLY A 190 -14.06 -10.33 -1.58
C GLY A 190 -14.83 -9.58 -0.50
N GLU A 191 -16.15 -9.50 -0.64
CA GLU A 191 -17.05 -8.84 0.33
C GLU A 191 -17.16 -9.60 1.66
N ARG A 192 -16.65 -10.84 1.70
CA ARG A 192 -16.99 -11.87 2.69
C ARG A 192 -15.77 -12.56 3.31
N ILE A 193 -14.73 -11.79 3.61
CA ILE A 193 -13.45 -12.30 4.10
C ILE A 193 -13.15 -11.74 5.49
N THR A 194 -12.74 -12.59 6.43
CA THR A 194 -12.21 -12.13 7.72
C THR A 194 -10.68 -11.98 7.66
N PHE A 195 -10.17 -10.80 8.02
CA PHE A 195 -8.73 -10.52 7.92
C PHE A 195 -7.88 -11.24 8.99
N GLY A 196 -8.44 -11.51 10.17
CA GLY A 196 -7.71 -12.16 11.26
C GLY A 196 -7.28 -13.60 10.98
N ASP A 197 -8.02 -14.29 10.10
CA ASP A 197 -7.85 -15.71 9.80
C ASP A 197 -7.44 -15.92 8.33
N HIS A 198 -6.28 -15.36 7.93
CA HIS A 198 -5.65 -15.68 6.65
C HIS A 198 -4.37 -16.49 6.84
N SER A 199 -4.04 -17.29 5.84
CA SER A 199 -2.79 -18.01 5.70
C SER A 199 -2.11 -17.62 4.40
N ALA A 200 -0.79 -17.54 4.40
CA ALA A 200 0.04 -17.41 3.20
C ALA A 200 0.94 -18.64 3.05
N ASP A 201 1.58 -18.79 1.89
CA ASP A 201 2.59 -19.83 1.65
C ASP A 201 3.71 -19.75 2.71
N ALA A 202 3.99 -20.87 3.39
CA ALA A 202 5.09 -20.95 4.36
C ALA A 202 6.49 -20.90 3.73
N VAL A 203 6.58 -21.18 2.42
CA VAL A 203 7.80 -21.00 1.61
C VAL A 203 7.43 -20.09 0.44
N PRO A 204 7.58 -18.75 0.59
CA PRO A 204 7.18 -17.81 -0.45
C PRO A 204 8.02 -17.97 -1.72
N GLY A 205 7.36 -18.09 -2.87
CA GLY A 205 7.97 -18.01 -4.21
C GLY A 205 7.81 -16.63 -4.84
N ARG A 206 7.62 -16.55 -6.16
CA ARG A 206 7.19 -15.33 -6.88
C ARG A 206 5.67 -15.20 -6.95
N THR A 207 4.96 -16.31 -7.01
CA THR A 207 3.49 -16.34 -6.85
C THR A 207 3.17 -16.16 -5.35
N LEU A 208 2.17 -15.34 -5.05
CA LEU A 208 1.61 -15.25 -3.70
C LEU A 208 0.27 -15.98 -3.68
N ARG A 209 0.15 -17.00 -2.84
CA ARG A 209 -1.13 -17.63 -2.53
C ARG A 209 -1.56 -17.21 -1.14
N LEU A 210 -2.83 -16.90 -1.01
CA LEU A 210 -3.49 -16.58 0.24
C LEU A 210 -4.75 -17.42 0.37
N VAL A 211 -5.04 -17.87 1.58
CA VAL A 211 -6.34 -18.44 1.90
C VAL A 211 -6.94 -17.65 3.04
N PHE A 212 -8.17 -17.24 2.84
CA PHE A 212 -8.96 -16.46 3.77
C PHE A 212 -10.12 -17.31 4.28
N ARG A 213 -10.42 -17.20 5.57
CA ARG A 213 -11.66 -17.73 6.09
C ARG A 213 -12.85 -16.90 5.59
N GLY A 214 -13.93 -17.58 5.23
CA GLY A 214 -15.20 -16.93 4.86
C GLY A 214 -15.86 -16.29 6.08
N ASP A 215 -16.53 -15.17 5.87
CA ASP A 215 -17.34 -14.52 6.90
C ASP A 215 -18.65 -15.28 7.15
N ARG A 216 -19.19 -15.22 8.39
CA ARG A 216 -20.58 -15.62 8.73
C ARG A 216 -21.08 -16.96 8.10
N GLY A 217 -20.21 -17.96 7.95
CA GLY A 217 -20.56 -19.27 7.37
C GLY A 217 -20.40 -19.39 5.84
N GLY A 218 -19.90 -18.35 5.17
CA GLY A 218 -19.45 -18.40 3.78
C GLY A 218 -18.24 -19.34 3.59
N PRO A 219 -18.03 -19.86 2.37
CA PRO A 219 -16.89 -20.71 2.09
C PRO A 219 -15.58 -19.92 2.26
N PRO A 220 -14.50 -20.55 2.75
CA PRO A 220 -13.17 -19.94 2.67
C PRO A 220 -12.80 -19.64 1.21
N MET A 221 -11.96 -18.63 0.99
CA MET A 221 -11.54 -18.16 -0.32
C MET A 221 -10.04 -18.40 -0.50
N ALA A 222 -9.63 -19.00 -1.62
CA ALA A 222 -8.24 -19.04 -2.05
C ALA A 222 -8.00 -17.93 -3.08
N CYS A 223 -7.00 -17.09 -2.85
CA CYS A 223 -6.57 -16.05 -3.75
C CYS A 223 -5.16 -16.35 -4.25
N VAL A 224 -4.96 -16.27 -5.56
CA VAL A 224 -3.66 -16.40 -6.21
C VAL A 224 -3.30 -15.08 -6.88
N PHE A 225 -2.11 -14.58 -6.56
CA PHE A 225 -1.49 -13.41 -7.16
C PHE A 225 -0.30 -13.90 -7.98
N PRO A 226 -0.37 -13.85 -9.32
CA PRO A 226 0.72 -14.28 -10.19
C PRO A 226 2.01 -13.49 -9.93
N ALA A 227 3.12 -14.00 -10.46
CA ALA A 227 4.39 -13.28 -10.44
C ALA A 227 4.23 -11.84 -10.97
N GLY A 228 4.87 -10.88 -10.31
CA GLY A 228 4.75 -9.44 -10.60
C GLY A 228 3.54 -8.76 -9.94
N LEU A 229 2.61 -9.55 -9.38
CA LEU A 229 1.55 -9.08 -8.48
C LEU A 229 0.61 -8.05 -9.11
N GLY A 230 0.34 -8.12 -10.42
CA GLY A 230 -0.51 -7.14 -11.13
C GLY A 230 -2.02 -7.38 -11.01
N SER A 231 -2.43 -8.60 -10.65
CA SER A 231 -3.82 -9.04 -10.55
C SER A 231 -3.97 -10.09 -9.45
N ALA A 232 -5.23 -10.38 -9.10
CA ALA A 232 -5.56 -11.50 -8.21
C ALA A 232 -6.77 -12.28 -8.74
N THR A 233 -6.68 -13.60 -8.65
CA THR A 233 -7.80 -14.51 -8.88
C THR A 233 -8.20 -15.12 -7.55
N CYS A 234 -9.42 -14.84 -7.09
CA CYS A 234 -9.95 -15.37 -5.84
C CYS A 234 -11.14 -16.30 -6.12
N THR A 235 -11.04 -17.55 -5.67
CA THR A 235 -12.06 -18.57 -5.84
C THR A 235 -12.45 -19.17 -4.49
N PRO A 236 -13.74 -19.45 -4.24
CA PRO A 236 -14.14 -20.24 -3.08
C PRO A 236 -13.40 -21.58 -3.07
N LEU A 237 -12.97 -22.04 -1.89
CA LEU A 237 -12.47 -23.40 -1.73
C LEU A 237 -13.55 -24.40 -2.17
N ALA A 238 -13.11 -25.43 -2.89
CA ALA A 238 -13.99 -26.53 -3.26
C ALA A 238 -14.71 -27.10 -2.03
N PRO A 239 -15.98 -27.56 -2.13
CA PRO A 239 -16.78 -27.98 -0.97
C PRO A 239 -16.10 -28.99 -0.04
N ARG A 240 -15.32 -29.93 -0.60
CA ARG A 240 -14.56 -30.94 0.17
C ARG A 240 -13.35 -30.36 0.91
N ALA A 241 -12.85 -29.21 0.48
CA ALA A 241 -11.77 -28.44 1.09
C ALA A 241 -12.28 -27.31 2.00
N ARG A 242 -13.57 -27.32 2.40
CA ARG A 242 -14.13 -26.33 3.34
C ARG A 242 -13.72 -26.69 4.76
N LEU A 243 -12.58 -26.15 5.16
CA LEU A 243 -11.99 -26.41 6.46
C LEU A 243 -12.34 -25.28 7.45
N PRO A 244 -12.54 -25.57 8.75
CA PRO A 244 -12.78 -24.54 9.76
C PRO A 244 -11.64 -23.53 9.90
N ARG A 245 -10.39 -24.00 9.77
CA ARG A 245 -9.16 -23.20 9.88
C ARG A 245 -8.18 -23.59 8.78
N PRO A 246 -8.46 -23.20 7.53
CA PRO A 246 -7.64 -23.58 6.40
C PRO A 246 -6.24 -22.96 6.54
N HIS A 247 -5.22 -23.77 6.36
CA HIS A 247 -3.82 -23.35 6.33
C HIS A 247 -3.21 -23.72 4.99
N LEU A 248 -2.51 -22.76 4.37
CA LEU A 248 -1.77 -23.00 3.15
C LEU A 248 -0.48 -23.75 3.43
N TRP A 249 -0.23 -24.78 2.64
CA TRP A 249 1.04 -25.50 2.64
C TRP A 249 1.99 -24.98 1.57
N PRO A 250 3.31 -25.20 1.74
CA PRO A 250 4.33 -24.75 0.79
C PRO A 250 4.05 -25.23 -0.63
N SER A 251 4.36 -24.37 -1.60
CA SER A 251 4.54 -24.77 -2.98
C SER A 251 6.02 -24.84 -3.31
N ALA A 252 6.42 -25.89 -4.02
CA ALA A 252 7.76 -26.04 -4.58
C ALA A 252 7.95 -25.17 -5.82
N ASP A 253 6.89 -24.86 -6.57
CA ASP A 253 6.95 -24.08 -7.81
C ASP A 253 5.89 -22.97 -7.84
N ASP A 254 6.17 -21.90 -8.59
CA ASP A 254 5.23 -20.78 -8.75
C ASP A 254 3.93 -21.15 -9.47
N ASP A 255 3.95 -22.23 -10.25
CA ASP A 255 2.80 -22.75 -11.01
C ASP A 255 2.10 -23.92 -10.30
N GLY A 256 2.56 -24.31 -9.10
CA GLY A 256 1.94 -25.39 -8.33
C GLY A 256 0.54 -25.01 -7.83
N PRO A 257 -0.41 -25.97 -7.74
CA PRO A 257 -1.72 -25.71 -7.15
C PRO A 257 -1.61 -25.33 -5.66
N ALA A 258 -2.53 -24.51 -5.16
CA ALA A 258 -2.60 -24.23 -3.73
C ALA A 258 -3.06 -25.47 -2.96
N LEU A 259 -2.28 -25.88 -1.95
CA LEU A 259 -2.65 -26.97 -1.04
C LEU A 259 -3.10 -26.39 0.29
N VAL A 260 -4.24 -26.87 0.78
CA VAL A 260 -4.81 -26.47 2.06
C VAL A 260 -4.99 -27.68 2.96
N ALA A 261 -4.76 -27.49 4.26
CA ALA A 261 -5.08 -28.48 5.29
C ALA A 261 -5.70 -27.80 6.51
N ASP A 262 -6.36 -28.57 7.38
CA ASP A 262 -6.98 -28.02 8.58
C ASP A 262 -5.95 -27.97 9.69
N ARG A 263 -5.69 -26.78 10.23
CA ARG A 263 -4.76 -26.61 11.35
C ARG A 263 -5.22 -27.33 12.63
N SER A 264 -6.51 -27.69 12.72
CA SER A 264 -7.09 -28.28 13.93
C SER A 264 -7.02 -29.81 14.00
N SER A 265 -6.70 -30.52 12.92
CA SER A 265 -6.67 -31.98 12.92
C SER A 265 -5.27 -32.54 13.20
N ALA A 266 -5.16 -33.47 14.14
CA ALA A 266 -3.93 -34.25 14.37
C ALA A 266 -3.62 -35.25 13.23
N ARG A 267 -4.54 -35.35 12.26
CA ARG A 267 -4.44 -36.10 11.01
C ARG A 267 -4.84 -35.16 9.89
N THR A 268 -3.87 -34.58 9.19
CA THR A 268 -4.13 -33.58 8.16
C THR A 268 -4.26 -34.25 6.81
N THR A 269 -5.50 -34.41 6.34
CA THR A 269 -5.75 -34.60 4.91
C THR A 269 -5.46 -33.29 4.19
N PHE A 270 -4.73 -33.37 3.08
CA PHE A 270 -4.40 -32.23 2.24
C PHE A 270 -5.42 -32.13 1.13
N TYR A 271 -5.84 -30.92 0.81
CA TYR A 271 -6.76 -30.68 -0.28
C TYR A 271 -6.14 -29.72 -1.28
N ARG A 272 -6.32 -30.01 -2.56
CA ARG A 272 -6.19 -29.00 -3.60
C ARG A 272 -7.28 -27.95 -3.42
N ALA A 273 -6.91 -26.68 -3.34
CA ALA A 273 -7.85 -25.59 -3.08
C ALA A 273 -8.90 -25.43 -4.18
N ASP A 274 -8.49 -25.66 -5.43
CA ASP A 274 -9.27 -25.51 -6.66
C ASP A 274 -10.21 -26.70 -6.91
N THR A 275 -9.71 -27.93 -6.78
CA THR A 275 -10.49 -29.14 -7.12
C THR A 275 -11.13 -29.82 -5.92
N GLY A 276 -10.65 -29.54 -4.70
CA GLY A 276 -11.04 -30.27 -3.49
C GLY A 276 -10.56 -31.72 -3.46
N GLN A 277 -9.65 -32.09 -4.36
CA GLN A 277 -9.03 -33.41 -4.35
C GLN A 277 -8.24 -33.60 -3.06
N ALA A 278 -8.51 -34.70 -2.37
CA ALA A 278 -7.87 -35.07 -1.11
C ALA A 278 -6.60 -35.90 -1.35
N PHE A 279 -5.62 -35.74 -0.45
CA PHE A 279 -4.38 -36.49 -0.40
C PHE A 279 -4.03 -36.84 1.05
N GLY A 280 -3.32 -37.95 1.28
CA GLY A 280 -2.86 -38.36 2.61
C GLY A 280 -3.83 -39.23 3.42
N GLU A 281 -4.55 -40.15 2.78
CA GLU A 281 -5.41 -41.10 3.50
C GLU A 281 -4.58 -42.27 4.08
N ALA A 282 -4.90 -42.69 5.32
CA ALA A 282 -4.33 -43.79 6.12
C ALA A 282 -3.13 -43.49 7.06
N TYR A 283 -2.39 -42.38 6.90
CA TYR A 283 -1.18 -42.08 7.69
C TYR A 283 -1.19 -40.73 8.40
N HIS A 284 -0.25 -40.53 9.33
CA HIS A 284 0.00 -39.21 9.92
C HIS A 284 0.81 -38.38 8.93
N VAL A 285 0.18 -37.44 8.25
CA VAL A 285 0.87 -36.58 7.30
C VAL A 285 1.77 -35.59 8.04
N VAL A 286 3.05 -35.60 7.70
CA VAL A 286 4.09 -34.73 8.27
C VAL A 286 4.18 -33.41 7.50
N GLY A 287 3.91 -33.46 6.20
CA GLY A 287 3.80 -32.27 5.37
C GLY A 287 3.54 -32.62 3.91
N GLY A 288 3.50 -31.60 3.06
CA GLY A 288 3.32 -31.78 1.64
C GLY A 288 3.79 -30.57 0.85
N PHE A 289 3.87 -30.74 -0.46
CA PHE A 289 4.22 -29.70 -1.41
C PHE A 289 3.45 -29.86 -2.71
N SER A 290 3.27 -28.76 -3.43
CA SER A 290 2.79 -28.76 -4.81
C SER A 290 3.85 -28.25 -5.75
N ALA A 291 3.87 -28.75 -6.98
CA ALA A 291 4.81 -28.39 -8.01
C ALA A 291 4.07 -28.15 -9.35
N ALA A 292 4.78 -27.66 -10.35
CA ALA A 292 4.24 -27.46 -11.69
C ALA A 292 3.67 -28.77 -12.26
N LYS A 293 2.80 -28.65 -13.28
CA LYS A 293 2.08 -29.79 -13.90
C LYS A 293 1.17 -30.56 -12.92
N GLU A 294 0.60 -29.85 -11.95
CA GLU A 294 -0.31 -30.43 -10.96
C GLU A 294 0.28 -31.56 -10.11
N VAL A 295 1.61 -31.56 -9.92
CA VAL A 295 2.25 -32.54 -9.06
C VAL A 295 2.02 -32.16 -7.60
N VAL A 296 1.57 -33.13 -6.81
CA VAL A 296 1.42 -33.03 -5.36
C VAL A 296 2.26 -34.13 -4.72
N GLY A 297 3.14 -33.74 -3.81
CA GLY A 297 3.90 -34.64 -2.96
C GLY A 297 3.43 -34.57 -1.52
N VAL A 298 3.14 -35.72 -0.91
CA VAL A 298 2.74 -35.83 0.49
C VAL A 298 3.75 -36.70 1.23
N VAL A 299 4.27 -36.18 2.35
CA VAL A 299 5.17 -36.90 3.23
C VAL A 299 4.38 -37.46 4.39
N GLU A 300 4.28 -38.78 4.44
CA GLU A 300 3.47 -39.55 5.36
C GLU A 300 4.34 -40.27 6.37
N MET A 301 3.91 -40.31 7.63
CA MET A 301 4.53 -41.08 8.70
C MET A 301 3.68 -42.31 9.01
N GLU A 302 4.29 -43.47 8.85
CA GLU A 302 3.75 -44.74 9.29
C GLU A 302 3.97 -44.89 10.80
N LEU A 303 2.88 -45.01 11.54
CA LEU A 303 2.91 -45.34 12.96
C LEU A 303 2.54 -46.80 13.17
N GLY A 304 3.24 -47.46 14.08
CA GLY A 304 2.89 -48.79 14.52
C GLY A 304 1.73 -48.83 15.52
N PRO A 305 1.32 -50.02 15.98
CA PRO A 305 0.17 -50.20 16.87
C PRO A 305 0.28 -49.47 18.21
N ARG A 306 1.51 -49.13 18.66
CA ARG A 306 1.75 -48.40 19.91
C ARG A 306 2.07 -46.92 19.66
N GLY A 307 1.85 -46.43 18.44
CA GLY A 307 2.21 -45.08 18.02
C GLY A 307 3.71 -44.89 17.78
N GLU A 308 4.50 -45.96 17.73
CA GLU A 308 5.91 -45.86 17.40
C GLU A 308 6.10 -45.50 15.93
N GLU A 309 6.99 -44.56 15.63
CA GLU A 309 7.29 -44.13 14.27
C GLU A 309 8.07 -45.24 13.53
N ARG A 310 7.56 -45.76 12.41
CA ARG A 310 8.14 -46.91 11.69
C ARG A 310 8.86 -46.52 10.40
N ALA A 311 8.25 -45.65 9.61
CA ALA A 311 8.77 -45.24 8.31
C ALA A 311 8.21 -43.87 7.91
N LEU A 312 8.97 -43.17 7.05
CA LEU A 312 8.44 -42.07 6.26
C LEU A 312 8.24 -42.54 4.84
N TRP A 313 7.16 -42.08 4.24
CA TRP A 313 6.79 -42.34 2.87
C TRP A 313 6.59 -41.03 2.13
N LEU A 314 6.99 -40.99 0.87
CA LEU A 314 6.64 -39.93 -0.06
C LEU A 314 5.63 -40.49 -1.04
N ASP A 315 4.41 -40.00 -0.97
CA ASP A 315 3.41 -40.20 -2.00
C ASP A 315 3.46 -39.06 -3.01
N ARG A 316 3.44 -39.38 -4.31
CA ARG A 316 3.37 -38.39 -5.38
C ARG A 316 2.19 -38.68 -6.29
N SER A 317 1.43 -37.63 -6.58
CA SER A 317 0.31 -37.66 -7.50
C SER A 317 0.45 -36.54 -8.54
N GLU A 318 -0.02 -36.80 -9.76
CA GLU A 318 -0.15 -35.84 -10.85
C GLU A 318 -1.64 -35.79 -11.21
N GLY A 319 -2.30 -34.68 -10.90
CA GLY A 319 -3.76 -34.64 -10.88
C GLY A 319 -4.31 -35.74 -9.96
N THR A 320 -5.23 -36.57 -10.46
CA THR A 320 -5.81 -37.71 -9.73
C THR A 320 -5.00 -39.01 -9.79
N ARG A 321 -3.90 -39.02 -10.54
CA ARG A 321 -3.12 -40.24 -10.79
C ARG A 321 -1.93 -40.29 -9.83
N ARG A 322 -1.83 -41.35 -9.02
CA ARG A 322 -0.62 -41.65 -8.25
C ARG A 322 0.53 -41.99 -9.21
N VAL A 323 1.62 -41.23 -9.14
CA VAL A 323 2.79 -41.40 -10.03
C VAL A 323 4.00 -42.01 -9.31
N GLY A 324 4.00 -42.03 -7.99
CA GLY A 324 5.06 -42.71 -7.24
C GLY A 324 4.76 -42.83 -5.76
N HIS A 325 5.32 -43.87 -5.15
CA HIS A 325 5.35 -44.06 -3.72
C HIS A 325 6.72 -44.58 -3.34
N ALA A 326 7.43 -43.86 -2.49
CA ALA A 326 8.80 -44.19 -2.12
C ALA A 326 9.00 -44.05 -0.62
N ARG A 327 9.71 -45.02 -0.03
CA ARG A 327 10.17 -44.91 1.36
C ARG A 327 11.26 -43.84 1.44
N ILE A 328 11.23 -43.04 2.51
CA ILE A 328 12.25 -42.05 2.85
C ILE A 328 12.99 -42.55 4.10
N ASP A 329 14.25 -42.93 3.92
CA ASP A 329 15.08 -43.31 5.06
C ASP A 329 15.67 -42.06 5.72
N PRO A 330 15.38 -41.78 7.00
CA PRO A 330 15.89 -40.60 7.68
C PRO A 330 17.38 -40.77 8.00
N PRO A 331 18.08 -39.70 8.40
CA PRO A 331 19.39 -39.82 8.99
C PRO A 331 19.37 -40.74 10.24
N PRO A 332 20.43 -41.51 10.53
CA PRO A 332 20.41 -42.59 11.54
C PRO A 332 20.04 -42.15 12.96
N ARG A 333 20.23 -40.86 13.31
CA ARG A 333 20.02 -40.35 14.67
C ARG A 333 18.82 -39.41 14.79
N VAL A 334 17.98 -39.30 13.76
CA VAL A 334 16.87 -38.35 13.74
C VAL A 334 15.53 -39.06 13.93
N ARG A 335 14.67 -38.48 14.78
CA ARG A 335 13.27 -38.91 14.93
C ARG A 335 12.44 -38.39 13.77
N PHE A 336 11.43 -39.14 13.36
CA PHE A 336 10.55 -38.75 12.27
C PHE A 336 9.65 -37.56 12.63
N SER A 337 9.37 -37.35 13.91
CA SER A 337 8.68 -36.15 14.42
C SER A 337 9.46 -34.84 14.26
N SER A 338 10.76 -34.87 13.94
CA SER A 338 11.62 -33.67 13.77
C SER A 338 11.84 -33.29 12.31
N VAL A 339 10.90 -33.62 11.43
CA VAL A 339 10.98 -33.41 9.98
C VAL A 339 10.20 -32.16 9.58
N PHE A 340 10.77 -31.34 8.68
CA PHE A 340 10.08 -30.20 8.08
C PHE A 340 10.07 -30.30 6.55
N VAL A 341 8.90 -30.10 5.94
CA VAL A 341 8.73 -30.00 4.49
C VAL A 341 8.77 -28.52 4.11
N LEU A 342 9.79 -28.12 3.34
CA LEU A 342 10.05 -26.75 2.91
C LEU A 342 10.10 -26.70 1.38
N GLY A 343 8.95 -26.55 0.74
CA GLY A 343 8.84 -26.72 -0.72
C GLY A 343 9.06 -28.18 -1.10
N ASP A 344 9.87 -28.44 -2.12
CA ASP A 344 10.25 -29.82 -2.53
C ASP A 344 11.38 -30.43 -1.67
N ALA A 345 11.71 -29.84 -0.52
CA ALA A 345 12.79 -30.30 0.33
C ALA A 345 12.29 -30.83 1.66
N LEU A 346 12.87 -31.95 2.09
CA LEU A 346 12.74 -32.48 3.44
C LEU A 346 13.95 -32.08 4.26
N THR A 347 13.73 -31.51 5.44
CA THR A 347 14.82 -31.03 6.30
C THR A 347 14.77 -31.64 7.69
N TRP A 348 15.95 -31.84 8.25
CA TRP A 348 16.18 -32.39 9.59
C TRP A 348 17.28 -31.63 10.31
N ILE A 349 17.29 -31.73 11.64
CA ILE A 349 18.40 -31.30 12.47
C ILE A 349 19.01 -32.55 13.13
N GLU A 350 20.25 -32.90 12.79
CA GLU A 350 20.96 -34.07 13.33
C GLU A 350 22.22 -33.65 14.12
N PRO A 351 22.46 -34.17 15.34
CA PRO A 351 23.72 -33.94 16.04
C PRO A 351 24.88 -34.75 15.43
N ARG A 352 25.88 -34.05 14.89
CA ARG A 352 27.14 -34.60 14.34
C ARG A 352 28.34 -34.02 15.07
N ALA A 353 29.21 -34.91 15.58
CA ALA A 353 30.39 -34.51 16.37
C ALA A 353 30.08 -33.46 17.49
N GLY A 354 28.91 -33.61 18.14
CA GLY A 354 28.46 -32.71 19.21
C GLY A 354 27.75 -31.44 18.76
N LYS A 355 27.72 -31.10 17.45
CA LYS A 355 27.03 -29.91 16.92
C LYS A 355 25.77 -30.31 16.16
N PRO A 356 24.65 -29.56 16.24
CA PRO A 356 23.52 -29.80 15.36
C PRO A 356 23.92 -29.45 13.92
N HIS A 357 23.48 -30.24 12.96
CA HIS A 357 23.67 -30.01 11.53
C HIS A 357 22.31 -29.96 10.85
N LEU A 358 22.12 -29.01 9.94
CA LEU A 358 20.95 -28.97 9.08
C LEU A 358 21.17 -29.95 7.93
N LEU A 359 20.30 -30.95 7.81
CA LEU A 359 20.34 -31.90 6.72
C LEU A 359 19.14 -31.64 5.80
N LEU A 360 19.34 -31.82 4.50
CA LEU A 360 18.31 -31.63 3.49
C LEU A 360 18.30 -32.80 2.51
N ARG A 361 17.10 -33.19 2.06
CA ARG A 361 16.92 -34.13 0.95
C ARG A 361 15.89 -33.54 -0.01
N ARG A 362 16.23 -33.46 -1.29
CA ARG A 362 15.26 -33.11 -2.33
C ARG A 362 14.27 -34.26 -2.52
N LEU A 363 12.99 -33.94 -2.42
CA LEU A 363 11.89 -34.87 -2.67
C LEU A 363 11.71 -35.05 -4.17
N GLY A 364 11.88 -34.00 -4.99
CA GLY A 364 11.75 -34.07 -6.45
C GLY A 364 10.31 -34.25 -6.93
N THR A 365 10.06 -33.83 -8.18
CA THR A 365 8.71 -33.69 -8.75
C THR A 365 8.31 -34.81 -9.72
N SER A 366 9.22 -35.73 -10.05
CA SER A 366 8.96 -36.83 -11.00
C SER A 366 8.86 -38.19 -10.31
N ALA A 367 8.35 -39.18 -11.05
CA ALA A 367 8.42 -40.58 -10.66
C ALA A 367 9.89 -41.00 -10.53
N GLY A 368 10.36 -41.17 -9.31
CA GLY A 368 11.75 -41.51 -8.98
C GLY A 368 12.00 -41.48 -7.47
N PRO A 369 13.11 -42.08 -7.01
CA PRO A 369 13.50 -41.99 -5.61
C PRO A 369 13.83 -40.52 -5.26
N PRO A 370 13.61 -40.10 -4.00
CA PRO A 370 14.16 -38.85 -3.49
C PRO A 370 15.68 -38.77 -3.69
N GLY A 371 16.22 -37.56 -3.73
CA GLY A 371 17.66 -37.31 -3.85
C GLY A 371 18.46 -37.81 -2.64
N PRO A 372 19.80 -37.71 -2.71
CA PRO A 372 20.65 -37.99 -1.55
C PRO A 372 20.39 -37.01 -0.40
N ILE A 373 20.80 -37.39 0.82
CA ILE A 373 20.84 -36.45 1.96
C ILE A 373 22.09 -35.60 1.81
N GLU A 374 21.90 -34.29 1.80
CA GLU A 374 22.93 -33.27 1.80
C GLU A 374 23.10 -32.70 3.21
N ASP A 375 24.35 -32.53 3.64
CA ASP A 375 24.66 -31.79 4.86
C ASP A 375 24.76 -30.29 4.50
N ALA A 376 23.80 -29.52 4.99
CA ALA A 376 23.76 -28.09 4.75
C ALA A 376 24.77 -27.32 5.62
N GLY A 377 25.33 -27.99 6.63
CA GLY A 377 26.37 -27.48 7.51
C GLY A 377 25.93 -27.45 8.98
N PRO A 378 26.88 -27.12 9.89
CA PRO A 378 26.61 -27.01 11.30
C PRO A 378 25.70 -25.83 11.61
N LEU A 379 24.71 -26.09 12.44
CA LEU A 379 23.91 -25.11 13.16
C LEU A 379 24.56 -24.83 14.55
N PRO A 380 24.23 -23.70 15.18
CA PRO A 380 24.51 -23.49 16.59
C PRO A 380 23.62 -24.38 17.45
N HIS A 381 24.07 -24.67 18.67
CA HIS A 381 23.39 -25.56 19.62
C HIS A 381 21.94 -25.14 19.95
N ASP A 382 21.57 -23.88 19.73
CA ASP A 382 20.29 -23.27 20.08
C ASP A 382 19.44 -22.82 18.86
N ALA A 383 19.77 -23.26 17.64
CA ALA A 383 18.89 -23.02 16.49
C ALA A 383 17.57 -23.79 16.63
N MET A 384 16.45 -23.07 16.69
CA MET A 384 15.12 -23.62 16.96
C MET A 384 14.09 -23.33 15.88
N GLN A 385 14.34 -22.34 15.01
CA GLN A 385 13.37 -21.90 14.01
C GLN A 385 13.94 -22.06 12.61
N LEU A 386 13.18 -22.72 11.73
CA LEU A 386 13.50 -22.88 10.32
C LEU A 386 12.47 -22.15 9.47
N ALA A 387 12.97 -21.42 8.47
CA ALA A 387 12.16 -20.81 7.42
C ALA A 387 12.82 -21.08 6.07
N ALA A 388 12.06 -20.92 5.00
CA ALA A 388 12.62 -21.00 3.66
C ALA A 388 11.88 -20.05 2.72
N CYS A 389 12.50 -19.75 1.58
CA CYS A 389 11.84 -19.10 0.47
C CYS A 389 12.38 -19.67 -0.85
N HIS A 390 11.58 -19.58 -1.91
CA HIS A 390 11.91 -20.11 -3.22
C HIS A 390 12.34 -18.98 -4.17
N ALA A 391 13.55 -19.09 -4.70
CA ALA A 391 14.03 -18.31 -5.83
C ALA A 391 13.99 -19.18 -7.10
N PRO A 392 13.88 -18.59 -8.31
CA PRO A 392 13.75 -19.34 -9.57
C PRO A 392 14.71 -20.52 -9.75
N LYS A 393 15.95 -20.40 -9.24
CA LYS A 393 16.98 -21.44 -9.40
C LYS A 393 17.39 -22.13 -8.10
N SER A 394 16.86 -21.71 -6.96
CA SER A 394 17.35 -22.19 -5.67
C SER A 394 16.33 -22.06 -4.54
N LEU A 395 16.44 -22.97 -3.58
CA LEU A 395 15.80 -22.87 -2.28
C LEU A 395 16.76 -22.18 -1.32
N VAL A 396 16.30 -21.16 -0.62
CA VAL A 396 17.05 -20.55 0.47
C VAL A 396 16.47 -21.03 1.78
N LEU A 397 17.32 -21.60 2.63
CA LEU A 397 16.98 -22.03 3.98
C LEU A 397 17.53 -21.01 4.97
N LEU A 398 16.73 -20.74 5.99
CA LEU A 398 17.08 -19.87 7.08
C LEU A 398 16.90 -20.63 8.39
N ALA A 399 17.91 -20.57 9.24
CA ALA A 399 17.85 -21.07 10.60
C ALA A 399 18.07 -19.92 11.57
N ARG A 400 17.33 -19.88 12.68
CA ARG A 400 17.55 -18.92 13.76
C ARG A 400 17.64 -19.57 15.12
N ASP A 401 18.48 -18.95 15.96
CA ASP A 401 18.58 -19.27 17.37
C ASP A 401 17.59 -18.46 18.22
N GLY A 402 17.45 -18.84 19.49
CA GLY A 402 16.64 -18.09 20.46
C GLY A 402 17.18 -16.68 20.77
N ARG A 403 18.38 -16.33 20.30
CA ARG A 403 19.03 -15.03 20.50
C ARG A 403 18.80 -14.07 19.32
N GLY A 404 18.18 -14.56 18.24
CA GLY A 404 17.90 -13.81 17.01
C GLY A 404 19.05 -13.79 16.01
N THR A 405 20.09 -14.61 16.19
CA THR A 405 21.11 -14.79 15.15
C THR A 405 20.52 -15.57 13.98
N THR A 406 20.81 -15.16 12.75
CA THR A 406 20.33 -15.82 11.53
C THR A 406 21.47 -16.53 10.79
N TRP A 407 21.22 -17.74 10.32
CA TRP A 407 22.05 -18.47 9.37
C TRP A 407 21.28 -18.74 8.10
N MET A 408 21.96 -18.62 6.96
CA MET A 408 21.33 -18.77 5.66
C MET A 408 22.18 -19.66 4.76
N THR A 409 21.54 -20.54 4.01
CA THR A 409 22.20 -21.36 2.99
C THR A 409 21.32 -21.38 1.75
N ARG A 410 21.96 -21.25 0.58
CA ARG A 410 21.31 -21.34 -0.72
C ARG A 410 21.61 -22.70 -1.32
N ARG A 411 20.57 -23.40 -1.77
CA ARG A 411 20.64 -24.75 -2.35
C ARG A 411 20.00 -24.73 -3.74
N ASP A 412 20.78 -25.01 -4.77
CA ASP A 412 20.28 -25.24 -6.13
C ASP A 412 20.19 -26.75 -6.42
N ARG A 413 20.09 -27.14 -7.70
CA ARG A 413 20.06 -28.56 -8.12
C ARG A 413 21.43 -29.23 -8.21
N ARG A 414 22.51 -28.44 -8.24
CA ARG A 414 23.91 -28.89 -8.35
C ARG A 414 24.62 -28.93 -6.99
N GLY A 415 24.00 -28.40 -5.94
CA GLY A 415 24.50 -28.38 -4.58
C GLY A 415 24.08 -27.08 -3.87
N GLY A 416 24.83 -26.67 -2.85
CA GLY A 416 24.55 -25.37 -2.21
C GLY A 416 25.76 -24.72 -1.57
N SER A 417 25.57 -23.45 -1.21
CA SER A 417 26.55 -22.69 -0.44
C SER A 417 26.60 -23.21 1.00
N PRO A 418 27.75 -23.10 1.69
CA PRO A 418 27.78 -23.32 3.13
C PRO A 418 26.78 -22.38 3.85
N LEU A 419 26.42 -22.73 5.08
CA LEU A 419 25.68 -21.82 5.96
C LEU A 419 26.53 -20.57 6.23
N VAL A 420 26.01 -19.41 5.84
CA VAL A 420 26.58 -18.10 6.13
C VAL A 420 25.83 -17.50 7.31
N ARG A 421 26.56 -17.00 8.29
CA ARG A 421 26.00 -16.35 9.48
C ARG A 421 25.79 -14.86 9.19
N ALA A 422 24.59 -14.36 9.46
CA ALA A 422 24.35 -12.94 9.58
C ALA A 422 24.69 -12.48 11.01
N GLU A 423 25.61 -11.54 11.14
CA GLU A 423 25.90 -10.90 12.43
C GLU A 423 24.80 -9.88 12.73
N GLU A 424 23.71 -10.34 13.33
CA GLU A 424 22.66 -9.48 13.81
C GLU A 424 23.01 -8.91 15.20
N PRO A 425 22.80 -7.60 15.43
CA PRO A 425 22.87 -7.04 16.77
C PRO A 425 21.94 -7.81 17.71
N ARG A 426 22.32 -7.98 18.98
CA ARG A 426 21.43 -8.66 19.93
C ARG A 426 20.07 -7.97 20.01
N ARG A 427 19.00 -8.77 20.03
CA ARG A 427 17.65 -8.26 20.25
C ARG A 427 17.56 -7.72 21.69
N PRO A 428 17.03 -6.50 21.90
CA PRO A 428 16.82 -5.99 23.25
C PRO A 428 15.85 -6.92 24.01
N PRO A 429 16.09 -7.22 25.30
CA PRO A 429 15.25 -8.16 26.05
C PRO A 429 13.76 -7.82 26.09
N SER A 430 13.42 -6.52 26.04
CA SER A 430 12.04 -6.01 26.07
C SER A 430 11.42 -5.81 24.68
N ALA A 431 12.14 -6.10 23.59
CA ALA A 431 11.62 -5.91 22.26
C ALA A 431 10.71 -7.09 21.85
N ALA A 432 9.51 -6.83 21.34
CA ALA A 432 8.62 -7.81 20.71
C ALA A 432 8.84 -7.81 19.19
N VAL A 433 8.79 -8.98 18.53
CA VAL A 433 8.77 -9.07 17.05
C VAL A 433 7.33 -8.84 16.62
N VAL A 434 7.09 -7.77 15.86
CA VAL A 434 5.78 -7.40 15.33
C VAL A 434 5.57 -7.97 13.94
N SER A 435 6.63 -7.97 13.13
CA SER A 435 6.62 -8.51 11.78
C SER A 435 7.95 -9.16 11.50
N GLU A 436 7.90 -10.31 10.83
CA GLU A 436 9.05 -11.02 10.33
C GLU A 436 8.72 -11.48 8.92
N ILE A 437 9.54 -11.07 7.96
CA ILE A 437 9.33 -11.37 6.56
C ILE A 437 10.63 -11.87 5.95
N VAL A 438 10.56 -13.06 5.34
CA VAL A 438 11.65 -13.66 4.58
C VAL A 438 11.40 -13.47 3.10
N THR A 439 12.43 -13.05 2.37
CA THR A 439 12.42 -12.85 0.93
C THR A 439 13.66 -13.44 0.30
N CYS A 440 13.56 -13.87 -0.96
CA CYS A 440 14.73 -14.18 -1.76
C CYS A 440 14.48 -13.94 -3.24
N ASP A 441 15.59 -13.69 -3.91
CA ASP A 441 15.74 -13.67 -5.36
C ASP A 441 16.90 -14.59 -5.77
N ASP A 442 17.31 -14.57 -7.03
CA ASP A 442 18.37 -15.43 -7.56
C ASP A 442 19.75 -15.15 -6.93
N ASP A 443 19.99 -13.95 -6.41
CA ASP A 443 21.33 -13.48 -5.99
C ASP A 443 21.42 -13.28 -4.47
N ALA A 444 20.34 -12.82 -3.85
CA ALA A 444 20.28 -12.52 -2.43
C ALA A 444 19.04 -13.14 -1.76
N ALA A 445 19.12 -13.22 -0.45
CA ALA A 445 17.99 -13.49 0.41
C ALA A 445 18.06 -12.57 1.61
N ALA A 446 16.90 -12.16 2.10
CA ALA A 446 16.81 -11.20 3.18
C ALA A 446 15.75 -11.59 4.20
N VAL A 447 16.11 -11.41 5.46
CA VAL A 447 15.21 -11.38 6.59
C VAL A 447 14.97 -9.92 6.94
N THR A 448 13.71 -9.51 7.03
CA THR A 448 13.33 -8.21 7.57
C THR A 448 12.50 -8.41 8.83
N LEU A 449 12.95 -7.84 9.95
CA LEU A 449 12.29 -7.86 11.25
C LEU A 449 11.83 -6.45 11.60
N VAL A 450 10.61 -6.33 12.09
CA VAL A 450 10.13 -5.13 12.78
C VAL A 450 10.00 -5.46 14.25
N LEU A 451 10.82 -4.81 15.07
CA LEU A 451 10.80 -4.92 16.52
C LEU A 451 10.03 -3.75 17.12
N ARG A 452 9.19 -4.00 18.12
CA ARG A 452 8.57 -2.98 18.97
C ARG A 452 9.23 -3.00 20.33
N LYS A 453 9.70 -1.84 20.79
CA LYS A 453 10.32 -1.62 22.10
C LYS A 453 9.35 -0.83 22.97
N GLY A 454 9.04 -1.35 24.16
CA GLY A 454 8.08 -0.73 25.08
C GLY A 454 6.62 -0.93 24.66
N ASP A 455 5.72 -0.35 25.45
CA ASP A 455 4.27 -0.57 25.34
C ASP A 455 3.49 0.75 25.17
N GLY A 456 2.29 0.63 24.59
CA GLY A 456 1.33 1.73 24.43
C GLY A 456 1.91 2.92 23.65
N ALA A 457 1.61 4.13 24.11
CA ALA A 457 2.02 5.38 23.43
C ALA A 457 3.53 5.67 23.44
N LYS A 458 4.32 4.93 24.22
CA LYS A 458 5.79 5.04 24.25
C LYS A 458 6.48 3.96 23.41
N ALA A 459 5.71 3.12 22.72
CA ALA A 459 6.25 2.11 21.85
C ALA A 459 7.06 2.76 20.72
N ALA A 460 8.29 2.29 20.53
CA ALA A 460 9.13 2.67 19.41
C ALA A 460 9.45 1.44 18.55
N HIS A 461 9.56 1.63 17.25
CA HIS A 461 9.88 0.56 16.32
C HIS A 461 11.36 0.58 15.90
N GLU A 462 11.87 -0.58 15.55
CA GLU A 462 13.19 -0.75 14.94
C GLU A 462 13.05 -1.76 13.81
N VAL A 463 13.45 -1.35 12.61
CA VAL A 463 13.51 -2.25 11.46
C VAL A 463 14.92 -2.80 11.36
N ARG A 464 15.04 -4.13 11.32
CA ARG A 464 16.30 -4.82 11.06
C ARG A 464 16.20 -5.57 9.75
N GLN A 465 17.25 -5.52 8.97
CA GLN A 465 17.37 -6.29 7.75
C GLN A 465 18.69 -7.04 7.79
N ALA A 466 18.66 -8.35 7.59
CA ALA A 466 19.84 -9.14 7.30
C ALA A 466 19.72 -9.62 5.85
N ARG A 467 20.63 -9.17 4.98
CA ARG A 467 20.66 -9.54 3.56
C ARG A 467 21.93 -10.35 3.30
N CYS A 468 21.75 -11.58 2.83
CA CYS A 468 22.82 -12.51 2.53
C CYS A 468 22.88 -12.81 1.03
N THR A 469 24.07 -12.71 0.45
CA THR A 469 24.45 -13.27 -0.85
C THR A 469 25.11 -14.63 -0.62
N LYS A 470 25.74 -15.20 -1.66
CA LYS A 470 26.53 -16.44 -1.48
C LYS A 470 27.83 -16.17 -0.70
N GLU A 471 28.33 -14.95 -0.77
CA GLU A 471 29.65 -14.56 -0.28
C GLU A 471 29.58 -13.82 1.06
N THR A 472 28.55 -12.98 1.28
CA THR A 472 28.48 -12.07 2.42
C THR A 472 27.08 -11.99 3.02
N CYS A 473 27.02 -11.61 4.29
CA CYS A 473 25.77 -11.20 4.94
C CYS A 473 25.95 -9.81 5.53
N GLU A 474 25.12 -8.88 5.10
CA GLU A 474 25.10 -7.51 5.59
C GLU A 474 23.88 -7.30 6.48
N THR A 475 24.06 -6.63 7.62
CA THR A 475 22.97 -6.29 8.53
C THR A 475 22.80 -4.78 8.62
N VAL A 476 21.54 -4.34 8.56
CA VAL A 476 21.16 -2.93 8.67
C VAL A 476 20.11 -2.80 9.75
N VAL A 477 20.26 -1.78 10.59
CA VAL A 477 19.30 -1.41 11.62
C VAL A 477 18.85 0.02 11.38
N VAL A 478 17.53 0.21 11.31
CA VAL A 478 16.88 1.49 11.12
C VAL A 478 15.96 1.74 12.30
N ALA A 479 16.36 2.62 13.20
CA ALA A 479 15.50 3.03 14.30
C ALA A 479 14.37 3.94 13.80
N GLU A 480 13.17 3.81 14.37
CA GLU A 480 12.04 4.70 14.06
C GLU A 480 12.42 6.18 14.23
N ALA A 481 13.15 6.53 15.29
CA ALA A 481 13.60 7.89 15.55
C ALA A 481 14.46 8.46 14.41
N ASP A 482 15.24 7.61 13.72
CA ASP A 482 16.06 8.00 12.59
C ASP A 482 15.24 8.11 11.31
N LEU A 483 14.28 7.19 11.11
CA LEU A 483 13.35 7.24 10.01
C LEU A 483 12.53 8.55 10.02
N PHE A 484 12.13 9.02 11.20
CA PHE A 484 11.30 10.23 11.34
C PHE A 484 12.07 11.48 11.81
N ARG A 485 13.41 11.45 11.78
CA ARG A 485 14.24 12.59 12.15
C ARG A 485 13.98 13.77 11.21
N ALA A 486 13.79 14.96 11.79
CA ALA A 486 13.48 16.20 11.05
C ALA A 486 12.20 16.12 10.17
N ARG A 487 11.33 15.13 10.42
CA ARG A 487 10.01 15.02 9.79
C ARG A 487 8.93 15.54 10.73
N ASP A 488 7.77 15.84 10.15
CA ASP A 488 6.62 16.26 10.91
C ASP A 488 6.19 15.18 11.91
N PRO A 489 5.87 15.51 13.18
CA PRO A 489 5.33 14.53 14.13
C PRO A 489 4.12 13.77 13.61
N MET A 490 3.32 14.37 12.72
CA MET A 490 2.13 13.75 12.14
C MET A 490 2.44 12.75 11.01
N SER A 491 3.68 12.76 10.49
CA SER A 491 4.16 11.71 9.60
C SER A 491 4.58 10.45 10.37
N ARG A 492 4.62 10.49 11.70
CA ARG A 492 5.05 9.37 12.54
C ARG A 492 3.96 8.30 12.68
N PRO A 493 4.35 7.05 12.97
CA PRO A 493 3.41 5.98 13.23
C PRO A 493 2.46 6.35 14.36
N ALA A 494 1.20 5.95 14.22
CA ALA A 494 0.27 6.05 15.33
C ALA A 494 0.78 5.21 16.51
N PRO A 495 0.55 5.66 17.76
CA PRO A 495 0.59 4.77 18.91
C PRO A 495 -0.20 3.49 18.61
N PRO A 496 0.35 2.30 18.89
CA PRO A 496 -0.41 1.07 18.73
C PRO A 496 -1.63 1.10 19.66
N VAL A 497 -2.81 0.87 19.09
CA VAL A 497 -4.06 0.65 19.84
C VAL A 497 -4.33 -0.85 19.79
N ASN A 498 -4.54 -1.49 20.95
CA ASN A 498 -4.94 -2.92 21.03
C ASN A 498 -4.07 -3.88 20.19
N GLU A 499 -2.75 -3.78 20.31
CA GLU A 499 -1.78 -4.64 19.59
C GLU A 499 -1.75 -4.47 18.06
N GLU A 500 -2.45 -3.49 17.49
CA GLU A 500 -2.43 -3.23 16.05
C GLU A 500 -1.01 -3.00 15.53
N THR A 501 -0.66 -3.69 14.44
CA THR A 501 0.61 -3.51 13.74
C THR A 501 0.58 -2.18 12.99
N THR A 502 1.29 -1.18 13.51
CA THR A 502 1.36 0.15 12.89
C THR A 502 2.56 0.30 11.97
N VAL A 503 3.54 -0.60 12.02
CA VAL A 503 4.74 -0.60 11.17
C VAL A 503 5.00 -2.00 10.63
N LEU A 504 5.22 -2.10 9.32
CA LEU A 504 5.60 -3.30 8.58
C LEU A 504 6.84 -2.99 7.75
N ALA A 505 7.71 -3.98 7.53
CA ALA A 505 8.84 -3.81 6.66
C ALA A 505 9.19 -5.10 5.93
N ALA A 506 9.67 -4.96 4.70
CA ALA A 506 10.09 -6.06 3.85
C ALA A 506 11.22 -5.63 2.92
N SER A 507 11.99 -6.59 2.43
CA SER A 507 12.93 -6.35 1.34
C SER A 507 12.23 -6.48 -0.01
N LEU A 508 12.54 -5.58 -0.94
CA LEU A 508 12.11 -5.61 -2.34
C LEU A 508 13.36 -5.56 -3.22
N GLY A 509 13.88 -6.73 -3.59
CA GLY A 509 15.22 -6.86 -4.17
C GLY A 509 16.29 -6.25 -3.27
N ALA A 510 16.97 -5.21 -3.76
CA ALA A 510 17.98 -4.47 -3.00
C ALA A 510 17.42 -3.38 -2.07
N SER A 511 16.15 -3.00 -2.25
CA SER A 511 15.53 -1.92 -1.48
C SER A 511 14.86 -2.45 -0.21
N LEU A 512 14.76 -1.58 0.80
CA LEU A 512 13.95 -1.77 1.99
C LEU A 512 12.64 -1.00 1.80
N LEU A 513 11.51 -1.71 1.91
CA LEU A 513 10.18 -1.13 2.01
C LEU A 513 9.80 -1.05 3.50
N VAL A 514 9.46 0.14 3.97
CA VAL A 514 8.85 0.36 5.30
C VAL A 514 7.47 0.96 5.09
N VAL A 515 6.44 0.33 5.65
CA VAL A 515 5.03 0.77 5.58
C VAL A 515 4.57 1.07 6.99
N TRP A 516 3.84 2.17 7.19
CA TRP A 516 3.27 2.48 8.49
C TRP A 516 1.91 3.17 8.39
N ARG A 517 1.11 3.03 9.45
CA ARG A 517 -0.15 3.75 9.64
C ARG A 517 0.08 4.99 10.49
N THR A 518 -0.48 6.10 10.05
CA THR A 518 -0.53 7.37 10.79
C THR A 518 -1.92 7.60 11.38
N PRO A 519 -2.07 8.35 12.49
CA PRO A 519 -3.38 8.55 13.13
C PRO A 519 -4.45 9.19 12.23
N GLU A 520 -4.06 10.12 11.34
CA GLU A 520 -4.99 10.99 10.59
C GLU A 520 -4.72 11.04 9.06
N ALA A 521 -3.61 10.46 8.61
CA ALA A 521 -3.16 10.50 7.22
C ALA A 521 -3.10 9.13 6.53
N GLY A 522 -3.76 8.13 7.13
CA GLY A 522 -3.87 6.78 6.58
C GLY A 522 -2.53 6.03 6.55
N VAL A 523 -2.23 5.37 5.43
CA VAL A 523 -1.06 4.49 5.27
C VAL A 523 0.00 5.13 4.38
N ARG A 524 1.24 5.06 4.83
CA ARG A 524 2.42 5.59 4.16
C ARG A 524 3.44 4.49 3.92
N ALA A 525 4.31 4.73 2.96
CA ALA A 525 5.43 3.86 2.66
C ALA A 525 6.70 4.65 2.34
N ARG A 526 7.86 4.04 2.54
CA ARG A 526 9.14 4.46 1.99
C ARG A 526 9.84 3.27 1.36
N ILE A 527 10.49 3.54 0.24
CA ILE A 527 11.25 2.55 -0.50
C ILE A 527 12.55 3.20 -0.94
N ALA A 528 13.66 2.64 -0.49
CA ALA A 528 14.99 3.04 -0.92
C ALA A 528 15.98 1.93 -0.55
N LEU A 529 17.24 2.11 -0.93
CA LEU A 529 18.32 1.33 -0.33
C LEU A 529 18.32 1.54 1.20
N PRO A 530 18.72 0.52 1.99
CA PRO A 530 18.70 0.62 3.45
C PRO A 530 19.50 1.81 3.99
N SER A 531 20.61 2.16 3.35
CA SER A 531 21.44 3.32 3.70
C SER A 531 20.79 4.68 3.40
N ALA A 532 19.80 4.73 2.51
CA ALA A 532 19.13 5.95 2.07
C ALA A 532 17.70 6.10 2.62
N ILE A 533 17.16 5.09 3.29
CA ILE A 533 15.74 5.02 3.70
C ILE A 533 15.29 6.16 4.63
N THR A 534 16.18 6.71 5.43
CA THR A 534 15.89 7.84 6.33
C THR A 534 15.68 9.16 5.58
N SER A 535 16.32 9.30 4.42
CA SER A 535 16.20 10.46 3.54
C SER A 535 15.12 10.30 2.46
N ALA A 536 14.70 9.08 2.16
CA ALA A 536 13.74 8.77 1.11
C ALA A 536 12.40 9.53 1.29
N PRO A 537 11.75 9.95 0.19
CA PRO A 537 10.43 10.58 0.27
C PRO A 537 9.36 9.58 0.70
N ASP A 538 8.37 10.03 1.48
CA ASP A 538 7.19 9.20 1.75
C ASP A 538 6.33 9.09 0.50
N VAL A 539 5.73 7.92 0.33
CA VAL A 539 4.62 7.67 -0.59
C VAL A 539 3.35 7.53 0.23
N VAL A 540 2.30 8.28 -0.13
CA VAL A 540 0.98 8.13 0.48
C VAL A 540 0.29 6.96 -0.22
N VAL A 541 0.14 5.84 0.47
CA VAL A 541 -0.43 4.61 -0.08
C VAL A 541 -1.96 4.65 -0.01
N TYR A 542 -2.49 5.09 1.12
CA TYR A 542 -3.92 5.11 1.40
C TYR A 542 -4.27 6.30 2.28
N ASP A 543 -5.36 7.00 1.97
CA ASP A 543 -5.82 8.16 2.73
C ASP A 543 -7.16 7.86 3.42
N GLU A 544 -7.09 7.40 4.67
CA GLU A 544 -8.22 6.95 5.47
C GLU A 544 -9.35 7.99 5.54
N ALA A 545 -9.05 9.27 5.80
CA ALA A 545 -10.12 10.26 5.96
C ALA A 545 -10.78 10.65 4.63
N SER A 546 -10.09 10.58 3.49
CA SER A 546 -10.74 10.81 2.18
C SER A 546 -11.69 9.67 1.79
N GLN A 547 -11.49 8.50 2.39
CA GLN A 547 -12.19 7.27 2.08
C GLN A 547 -13.25 6.94 3.14
N ASP A 548 -13.29 7.69 4.25
CA ASP A 548 -14.16 7.43 5.38
C ASP A 548 -15.60 7.94 5.15
N VAL A 549 -16.24 7.47 4.09
CA VAL A 549 -17.67 7.71 3.85
C VAL A 549 -18.45 6.84 4.83
N ASN A 550 -19.05 7.44 5.86
CA ASN A 550 -19.83 6.76 6.90
C ASN A 550 -19.07 5.69 7.71
N GLY A 551 -17.77 5.85 7.95
CA GLY A 551 -16.97 4.86 8.68
C GLY A 551 -16.36 3.76 7.81
N ALA A 552 -16.70 3.70 6.51
CA ALA A 552 -16.33 2.59 5.61
C ALA A 552 -14.84 2.54 5.28
N GLY A 553 -14.15 3.68 5.38
CA GLY A 553 -12.72 3.82 5.09
C GLY A 553 -11.81 3.49 6.27
N ARG A 554 -12.39 3.35 7.48
CA ARG A 554 -11.64 3.11 8.70
C ARG A 554 -10.85 1.80 8.63
N LEU A 555 -9.55 1.88 8.88
CA LEU A 555 -8.65 0.73 8.90
C LEU A 555 -8.61 0.03 10.25
N HIS A 556 -8.56 -1.29 10.21
CA HIS A 556 -8.42 -2.18 11.37
C HIS A 556 -7.08 -2.89 11.42
N ALA A 557 -6.53 -3.24 10.25
CA ALA A 557 -5.28 -4.00 10.19
C ALA A 557 -4.60 -3.88 8.83
N MET A 558 -3.30 -4.18 8.81
CA MET A 558 -2.49 -4.25 7.61
C MET A 558 -1.54 -5.45 7.63
N ARG A 559 -1.25 -5.99 6.44
CA ARG A 559 -0.31 -7.11 6.23
C ARG A 559 0.46 -6.90 4.93
N LEU A 560 1.73 -7.27 4.93
CA LEU A 560 2.64 -7.04 3.82
C LEU A 560 3.20 -8.36 3.32
N PHE A 561 3.13 -8.58 2.01
CA PHE A 561 3.60 -9.80 1.33
C PHE A 561 4.51 -9.43 0.14
N PRO A 562 5.83 -9.37 0.33
CA PRO A 562 6.77 -9.11 -0.76
C PRO A 562 6.94 -10.32 -1.69
N ARG A 563 7.11 -10.07 -2.99
CA ARG A 563 7.44 -11.03 -4.04
C ARG A 563 8.33 -10.36 -5.09
N GLY A 564 9.61 -10.73 -5.13
CA GLY A 564 10.57 -10.15 -6.08
C GLY A 564 10.72 -8.63 -5.90
N ASP A 565 10.35 -7.88 -6.94
CA ASP A 565 10.44 -6.42 -7.05
C ASP A 565 9.15 -5.68 -6.66
N ALA A 566 8.18 -6.37 -6.06
CA ALA A 566 6.93 -5.77 -5.62
C ALA A 566 6.43 -6.39 -4.31
N ALA A 567 5.49 -5.72 -3.64
CA ALA A 567 4.75 -6.27 -2.52
C ALA A 567 3.24 -6.09 -2.71
N ILE A 568 2.47 -7.01 -2.13
CA ILE A 568 1.06 -6.79 -1.83
C ILE A 568 0.94 -6.29 -0.38
N LEU A 569 0.38 -5.10 -0.24
CA LEU A 569 -0.14 -4.60 1.02
C LEU A 569 -1.64 -4.90 1.08
N LEU A 570 -2.04 -5.75 2.02
CA LEU A 570 -3.45 -5.93 2.35
C LEU A 570 -3.87 -4.93 3.42
N LEU A 571 -4.95 -4.21 3.14
CA LEU A 571 -5.60 -3.30 4.07
C LEU A 571 -6.96 -3.86 4.45
N HIS A 572 -7.21 -4.01 5.76
CA HIS A 572 -8.51 -4.36 6.29
C HIS A 572 -9.26 -3.10 6.68
N ALA A 573 -10.23 -2.71 5.88
CA ALA A 573 -11.16 -1.63 6.19
C ALA A 573 -12.53 -2.18 6.59
N VAL A 574 -13.39 -1.32 7.15
CA VAL A 574 -14.82 -1.65 7.38
C VAL A 574 -15.50 -2.10 6.08
N SER A 575 -15.13 -1.52 4.94
CA SER A 575 -15.62 -1.87 3.60
C SER A 575 -15.11 -3.20 3.05
N GLY A 576 -14.14 -3.86 3.72
CA GLY A 576 -13.59 -5.16 3.31
C GLY A 576 -12.07 -5.17 3.20
N VAL A 577 -11.54 -6.26 2.60
CA VAL A 577 -10.10 -6.42 2.37
C VAL A 577 -9.72 -5.89 1.00
N LYS A 578 -8.81 -4.91 1.01
CA LYS A 578 -8.25 -4.28 -0.18
C LYS A 578 -6.81 -4.76 -0.39
N ALA A 579 -6.43 -4.99 -1.64
CA ALA A 579 -5.06 -5.32 -2.00
C ALA A 579 -4.44 -4.21 -2.83
N ILE A 580 -3.27 -3.76 -2.40
CA ILE A 580 -2.51 -2.70 -3.05
C ILE A 580 -1.13 -3.26 -3.43
N ARG A 581 -0.78 -3.14 -4.71
CA ARG A 581 0.58 -3.39 -5.19
C ARG A 581 1.45 -2.19 -4.86
N ILE A 582 2.62 -2.45 -4.29
CA ILE A 582 3.70 -1.48 -4.12
C ILE A 582 4.92 -2.00 -4.89
N GLY A 583 5.31 -1.31 -5.96
CA GLY A 583 6.51 -1.65 -6.74
C GLY A 583 7.80 -1.12 -6.07
N ALA A 584 8.94 -1.73 -6.40
CA ALA A 584 10.26 -1.28 -5.94
C ALA A 584 10.62 0.14 -6.44
N ASP A 585 9.93 0.62 -7.48
CA ASP A 585 10.00 1.98 -8.03
C ASP A 585 9.13 2.99 -7.26
N GLY A 586 8.44 2.57 -6.20
CA GLY A 586 7.50 3.41 -5.46
C GLY A 586 6.12 3.52 -6.10
N THR A 587 5.86 2.85 -7.21
CA THR A 587 4.51 2.85 -7.81
C THR A 587 3.52 2.14 -6.91
N VAL A 588 2.38 2.78 -6.67
CA VAL A 588 1.29 2.23 -5.85
C VAL A 588 0.06 2.08 -6.72
N ARG A 589 -0.51 0.87 -6.77
CA ARG A 589 -1.69 0.58 -7.61
C ARG A 589 -2.65 -0.37 -6.90
N PRO A 590 -3.97 -0.17 -7.00
CA PRO A 590 -4.91 -1.19 -6.55
C PRO A 590 -4.81 -2.44 -7.41
N ILE A 591 -5.00 -3.60 -6.78
CA ILE A 591 -5.14 -4.87 -7.50
C ILE A 591 -6.57 -4.99 -8.02
N LYS A 592 -6.71 -5.24 -9.32
CA LYS A 592 -8.00 -5.61 -9.90
C LYS A 592 -8.33 -7.04 -9.47
N GLY A 593 -9.41 -7.20 -8.72
CA GLY A 593 -9.98 -8.51 -8.39
C GLY A 593 -10.79 -9.03 -9.58
N GLY A 594 -10.51 -10.26 -10.04
CA GLY A 594 -11.24 -10.90 -11.13
C GLY A 594 -12.64 -11.42 -10.77
N ALA A 595 -13.23 -10.99 -9.64
CA ALA A 595 -14.49 -11.55 -9.13
C ALA A 595 -15.69 -11.29 -10.06
N GLU A 596 -15.64 -10.24 -10.88
CA GLU A 596 -16.72 -9.90 -11.82
C GLU A 596 -16.90 -10.93 -12.94
N GLU A 597 -15.86 -11.68 -13.30
CA GLU A 597 -15.92 -12.66 -14.39
C GLU A 597 -16.47 -14.02 -13.94
N ALA A 598 -16.33 -14.37 -12.64
CA ALA A 598 -16.78 -15.66 -12.10
C ALA A 598 -18.30 -15.74 -11.88
N ALA A 599 -18.97 -14.61 -11.65
CA ALA A 599 -20.42 -14.58 -11.45
C ALA A 599 -21.21 -14.88 -12.75
N ALA A 600 -20.60 -14.69 -13.92
CA ALA A 600 -21.23 -14.94 -15.21
C ALA A 600 -21.24 -16.42 -15.66
N VAL A 601 -20.51 -17.31 -14.97
CA VAL A 601 -20.31 -18.71 -15.39
C VAL A 601 -21.18 -19.70 -14.59
N VAL A 602 -22.00 -19.22 -13.65
CA VAL A 602 -22.88 -20.07 -12.80
C VAL A 602 -24.38 -19.76 -13.03
N GLN A 603 -24.74 -19.20 -14.18
CA GLN A 603 -26.14 -19.06 -14.61
C GLN A 603 -26.50 -20.06 -15.69
#